data_AF-A0A8S9HYC0-F1
#
_entry.id   AF-A0A8S9HYC0-F1
#
_cell.length_a   1.000
_cell.length_b   1.000
_cell.length_c   1.000
_cell.angle_alpha   90.00
_cell.angle_beta   90.00
_cell.angle_gamma   90.00
#
_symmetry.space_group_name_H-M   'P 1'
#
loop_
_entity.id
_entity.type
_entity.pdbx_description
1 polymer ?
#
loop_
_entity_poly.entity_id
_entity_poly.type
_entity_poly.pdbx_seq_one_letter_code
_entity_poly.pdbx_strand_id
1 'polypeptide(L)'
;MGTCSPSRFRPVPLLTRPALNPSREARNFAAYQMEAQSHPAASFYGSGPRSSSLIPIPTYLPLGILLTGAPGTGKTLLAKAIAGEAGVPFFYRAGSEFEEMFVGVGARRVRSLFQAAKKKAPCIIFIDEIDAVGSTRKQWEGHTKKTLHQLLVEMDGFEQNEGIIVMAATNLADILDPALTRPGRFDRHIVVPSPDVRGRQEILELYLQGKPMSDDVDVKAIARGTPGFNGADLANLVNIAAIKAAVEGAEKLSAEQLEFAKDRIVMGTERKTMFVSEDSKKLTAYHESGHAIVALNTKGAHPIHKATIMPRGSALGMVTQLPSNDETSVSKRQLLARLDVCMGGRVAEELIFGQDHITTGASSDLSQATELAQYMVSSCGMSETIGPVHIKERPSSEMQSRIDAEVVKLLREAYERVKSLLKRESYIVREGDPVDEMLFIMRGKLLTMTTNGGRTGFFNSEHLGAGDFCGEELLTWALDPHTSSNLPISTRTVRALVEVEAFALKADDLKFVASQFRRLHSKQLRHTFRFYSQQWRTWAACFIQAAWRRHVKKKLEESLKEEDNRLQDALAKEACGSSPSLGATMYASRFAANILRTIRRSGSVRKPRMAERMLLQKPAEPDFNSDDYCI
;
A
#
# COMPACT_ATOMS: atom_id res chain seq x y z
N MET A 1 -8.21 55.33 -34.94
CA MET A 1 -9.22 54.62 -34.12
C MET A 1 -8.93 53.13 -34.24
N GLY A 2 -8.57 52.35 -33.23
CA GLY A 2 -8.31 52.58 -31.82
C GLY A 2 -7.15 51.67 -31.38
N THR A 3 -6.43 52.14 -30.38
CA THR A 3 -5.24 51.57 -29.74
C THR A 3 -5.60 50.36 -28.88
N CYS A 4 -4.88 49.24 -29.02
CA CYS A 4 -4.84 48.18 -28.01
C CYS A 4 -3.40 47.99 -27.55
N SER A 5 -3.15 48.48 -26.34
CA SER A 5 -1.91 48.39 -25.58
C SER A 5 -1.59 46.95 -25.17
N PRO A 6 -0.31 46.51 -25.20
CA PRO A 6 0.07 45.24 -24.60
C PRO A 6 0.06 45.38 -23.08
N SER A 7 -0.85 44.66 -22.42
CA SER A 7 -0.91 44.56 -20.97
C SER A 7 0.39 43.98 -20.42
N ARG A 8 1.09 44.80 -19.64
CA ARG A 8 2.26 44.47 -18.83
C ARG A 8 2.00 43.19 -18.02
N PHE A 9 2.64 42.10 -18.38
CA PHE A 9 2.95 41.04 -17.42
C PHE A 9 3.89 41.65 -16.37
N ARG A 10 3.36 41.95 -15.19
CA ARG A 10 4.20 42.30 -14.04
C ARG A 10 5.01 41.04 -13.68
N PRO A 11 6.34 41.15 -13.45
CA PRO A 11 7.05 40.07 -12.80
C PRO A 11 6.43 39.89 -11.41
N VAL A 12 5.94 38.69 -11.13
CA VAL A 12 5.52 38.28 -9.78
C VAL A 12 6.73 38.53 -8.87
N PRO A 13 6.60 39.30 -7.78
CA PRO A 13 7.72 39.51 -6.86
C PRO A 13 8.14 38.13 -6.35
N LEU A 14 9.44 37.83 -6.49
CA LEU A 14 10.09 36.72 -5.82
C LEU A 14 9.67 36.77 -4.36
N LEU A 15 8.76 35.87 -3.99
CA LEU A 15 8.29 35.71 -2.63
C LEU A 15 9.51 35.39 -1.78
N THR A 16 9.87 36.38 -0.99
CA THR A 16 10.76 36.28 0.14
C THR A 16 10.24 35.18 1.07
N ARG A 17 11.15 34.26 1.38
CA ARG A 17 11.06 33.14 2.32
C ARG A 17 10.28 31.90 1.85
N PRO A 18 10.97 30.76 1.70
CA PRO A 18 10.46 29.49 2.16
C PRO A 18 11.06 29.19 3.53
N ALA A 19 10.19 28.92 4.50
CA ALA A 19 10.56 28.18 5.68
C ALA A 19 10.91 26.74 5.26
N LEU A 20 12.12 26.54 4.74
CA LEU A 20 12.81 25.30 5.03
C LEU A 20 12.91 25.27 6.55
N ASN A 21 12.31 24.30 7.23
CA ASN A 21 12.87 23.88 8.50
C ASN A 21 14.24 23.34 8.12
N PRO A 22 15.33 24.13 8.26
CA PRO A 22 16.64 23.59 7.97
C PRO A 22 16.80 22.41 8.92
N SER A 23 17.52 21.36 8.49
CA SER A 23 17.96 20.34 9.45
C SER A 23 18.52 21.06 10.67
N ARG A 24 18.35 20.47 11.87
CA ARG A 24 18.84 21.06 13.12
C ARG A 24 20.29 21.55 12.98
N GLU A 25 21.08 20.88 12.15
CA GLU A 25 22.43 21.22 11.73
C GLU A 25 22.54 22.52 10.91
N ALA A 26 21.67 22.76 9.92
CA ALA A 26 21.68 24.01 9.15
C ALA A 26 21.22 25.22 9.98
N ARG A 27 20.31 25.03 10.95
CA ARG A 27 19.99 26.08 11.95
C ARG A 27 21.15 26.33 12.90
N ASN A 28 21.77 25.28 13.41
CA ASN A 28 22.96 25.40 14.25
C ASN A 28 24.10 26.07 13.47
N PHE A 29 24.22 25.81 12.17
CA PHE A 29 25.23 26.42 11.30
C PHE A 29 24.96 27.90 11.00
N ALA A 30 23.72 28.27 10.68
CA ALA A 30 23.32 29.67 10.51
C ALA A 30 23.49 30.45 11.83
N ALA A 31 23.14 29.84 12.97
CA ALA A 31 23.39 30.40 14.30
C ALA A 31 24.89 30.55 14.57
N TYR A 32 25.71 29.55 14.24
CA TYR A 32 27.18 29.60 14.34
C TYR A 32 27.78 30.73 13.52
N GLN A 33 27.24 30.96 12.32
CA GLN A 33 27.74 31.99 11.41
C GLN A 33 27.27 33.39 11.81
N MET A 34 26.06 33.54 12.36
CA MET A 34 25.61 34.79 12.98
C MET A 34 26.44 35.15 14.22
N GLU A 35 26.79 34.16 15.03
CA GLU A 35 27.66 34.34 16.21
C GLU A 35 29.10 34.72 15.77
N ALA A 36 29.64 34.10 14.72
CA ALA A 36 30.91 34.48 14.12
C ALA A 36 30.91 35.88 13.46
N GLN A 37 29.78 36.32 12.89
CA GLN A 37 29.62 37.68 12.36
C GLN A 37 29.57 38.75 13.47
N SER A 38 29.09 38.38 14.67
CA SER A 38 29.01 39.31 15.82
C SER A 38 30.37 39.55 16.51
N HIS A 39 31.37 38.69 16.27
CA HIS A 39 32.73 38.82 16.76
C HIS A 39 33.76 38.60 15.64
N PRO A 40 33.95 39.58 14.74
CA PRO A 40 35.03 39.52 13.77
C PRO A 40 36.34 39.77 14.52
N ALA A 41 37.23 38.79 14.47
CA ALA A 41 38.57 38.83 15.05
C ALA A 41 38.62 38.85 16.59
N ALA A 42 39.21 37.76 17.12
CA ALA A 42 39.97 37.78 18.35
C ALA A 42 41.20 38.72 18.20
N SER A 43 40.96 40.03 18.16
CA SER A 43 42.01 41.05 18.24
C SER A 43 41.64 42.07 19.30
N PHE A 44 41.63 41.70 20.59
CA PHE A 44 41.85 42.66 21.69
C PHE A 44 42.30 41.93 22.97
N TYR A 45 43.59 41.60 23.04
CA TYR A 45 44.30 41.71 24.32
C TYR A 45 44.41 43.22 24.59
N GLY A 46 43.49 43.76 25.40
CA GLY A 46 43.52 45.19 25.72
C GLY A 46 42.26 45.72 26.40
N SER A 47 42.24 45.60 27.73
CA SER A 47 41.59 46.51 28.70
C SER A 47 40.08 46.79 28.62
N GLY A 48 39.32 46.11 29.50
CA GLY A 48 37.99 46.56 29.95
C GLY A 48 37.21 45.47 30.72
N PRO A 49 36.78 45.67 31.98
CA PRO A 49 36.28 44.59 32.82
C PRO A 49 34.75 44.47 32.72
N ARG A 50 34.20 43.39 32.13
CA ARG A 50 32.78 43.03 32.31
C ARG A 50 32.55 41.51 32.33
N SER A 51 32.38 41.03 33.56
CA SER A 51 31.44 39.99 34.03
C SER A 51 30.97 38.90 33.06
N SER A 52 31.75 37.84 32.90
CA SER A 52 31.28 36.45 32.88
C SER A 52 32.48 35.52 32.84
N SER A 53 32.71 34.78 33.93
CA SER A 53 33.77 33.78 34.07
C SER A 53 33.42 32.50 33.30
N LEU A 54 33.30 32.59 31.99
CA LEU A 54 33.33 31.46 31.07
C LEU A 54 34.46 31.74 30.09
N ILE A 55 35.52 30.95 30.18
CA ILE A 55 36.61 30.94 29.20
C ILE A 55 35.94 30.57 27.86
N PRO A 56 35.92 31.43 26.83
CA PRO A 56 35.40 31.06 25.54
C PRO A 56 36.25 29.91 25.01
N ILE A 57 35.64 28.74 24.86
CA ILE A 57 36.31 27.58 24.25
C ILE A 57 36.63 27.99 22.81
N PRO A 58 37.89 27.93 22.36
CA PRO A 58 38.22 28.30 20.98
C PRO A 58 37.54 27.32 20.03
N THR A 59 36.55 27.81 19.29
CA THR A 59 35.86 27.07 18.25
C THR A 59 36.39 27.47 16.89
N TYR A 60 36.98 26.52 16.17
CA TYR A 60 37.43 26.73 14.79
C TYR A 60 36.23 26.69 13.85
N LEU A 61 36.11 27.68 12.96
CA LEU A 61 35.15 27.64 11.86
C LEU A 61 35.59 26.56 10.86
N PRO A 62 34.69 25.63 10.47
CA PRO A 62 35.02 24.63 9.46
C PRO A 62 35.33 25.34 8.14
N LEU A 63 36.49 25.03 7.58
CA LEU A 63 37.00 25.66 6.36
C LEU A 63 36.23 25.17 5.12
N GLY A 64 35.72 23.93 5.15
CA GLY A 64 35.03 23.35 4.02
C GLY A 64 34.03 22.25 4.38
N ILE A 65 32.87 22.28 3.73
CA ILE A 65 31.79 21.31 3.91
C ILE A 65 31.61 20.52 2.62
N LEU A 66 31.64 19.20 2.72
CA LEU A 66 31.31 18.29 1.62
C LEU A 66 29.91 17.69 1.85
N LEU A 67 28.98 18.01 0.95
CA LEU A 67 27.66 17.42 0.85
C LEU A 67 27.72 16.17 -0.03
N THR A 68 27.42 15.02 0.53
CA THR A 68 27.41 13.73 -0.19
C THR A 68 26.00 13.16 -0.24
N GLY A 69 25.63 12.47 -1.31
CA GLY A 69 24.33 11.78 -1.39
C GLY A 69 23.87 11.56 -2.82
N ALA A 70 22.78 10.82 -2.99
CA ALA A 70 22.21 10.52 -4.30
C ALA A 70 21.85 11.80 -5.09
N PRO A 71 21.84 11.76 -6.44
CA PRO A 71 21.36 12.88 -7.25
C PRO A 71 19.89 13.19 -6.91
N GLY A 72 19.48 14.46 -7.05
CA GLY A 72 18.09 14.87 -6.82
C GLY A 72 17.65 14.99 -5.34
N THR A 73 18.54 14.79 -4.37
CA THR A 73 18.27 14.94 -2.92
C THR A 73 18.24 16.39 -2.42
N GLY A 74 18.56 17.37 -3.29
CA GLY A 74 18.50 18.79 -2.94
C GLY A 74 19.78 19.37 -2.34
N LYS A 75 20.95 18.75 -2.56
CA LYS A 75 22.26 19.27 -2.09
C LYS A 75 22.50 20.75 -2.48
N THR A 76 22.26 21.08 -3.75
CA THR A 76 22.39 22.45 -4.27
C THR A 76 21.34 23.40 -3.66
N LEU A 77 20.13 22.91 -3.40
CA LEU A 77 19.08 23.69 -2.74
C LEU A 77 19.42 23.96 -1.28
N LEU A 78 19.97 22.98 -0.56
CA LEU A 78 20.43 23.10 0.82
C LEU A 78 21.52 24.17 0.95
N ALA A 79 22.52 24.14 0.05
CA ALA A 79 23.58 25.16 0.05
C ALA A 79 23.05 26.58 -0.19
N LYS A 80 22.10 26.74 -1.13
CA LYS A 80 21.43 28.03 -1.38
C LYS A 80 20.61 28.48 -0.17
N ALA A 81 19.92 27.55 0.50
CA ALA A 81 19.14 27.83 1.70
C ALA A 81 20.02 28.33 2.85
N ILE A 82 21.15 27.67 3.10
CA ILE A 82 22.12 28.08 4.12
C ILE A 82 22.61 29.52 3.85
N ALA A 83 22.96 29.84 2.60
CA ALA A 83 23.39 31.18 2.23
C ALA A 83 22.27 32.24 2.38
N GLY A 84 21.04 31.88 2.01
CA GLY A 84 19.87 32.74 2.17
C GLY A 84 19.53 33.04 3.63
N GLU A 85 19.63 32.04 4.50
CA GLU A 85 19.37 32.19 5.95
C GLU A 85 20.50 32.97 6.64
N ALA A 86 21.75 32.75 6.24
CA ALA A 86 22.91 33.49 6.75
C ALA A 86 23.03 34.92 6.19
N GLY A 87 22.25 35.26 5.16
CA GLY A 87 22.27 36.60 4.54
C GLY A 87 23.59 36.95 3.85
N VAL A 88 24.39 35.94 3.45
CA VAL A 88 25.71 36.14 2.84
C VAL A 88 25.70 35.93 1.31
N PRO A 89 26.60 36.58 0.55
CA PRO A 89 26.74 36.33 -0.88
C PRO A 89 27.04 34.85 -1.20
N PHE A 90 26.36 34.32 -2.22
CA PHE A 90 26.50 32.94 -2.68
C PHE A 90 27.15 32.87 -4.07
N PHE A 91 28.37 32.31 -4.14
CA PHE A 91 29.07 32.05 -5.39
C PHE A 91 28.85 30.61 -5.84
N TYR A 92 28.11 30.42 -6.93
CA TYR A 92 27.84 29.10 -7.51
C TYR A 92 28.75 28.83 -8.70
N ARG A 93 29.42 27.67 -8.73
CA ARG A 93 30.16 27.14 -9.89
C ARG A 93 29.91 25.64 -10.03
N ALA A 94 29.74 25.15 -11.25
CA ALA A 94 29.76 23.71 -11.50
C ALA A 94 31.22 23.21 -11.62
N GLY A 95 31.49 22.00 -11.12
CA GLY A 95 32.81 21.36 -11.16
C GLY A 95 33.31 21.17 -12.60
N SER A 96 32.39 20.93 -13.53
CA SER A 96 32.65 20.85 -14.97
C SER A 96 33.17 22.15 -15.58
N GLU A 97 32.90 23.33 -14.98
CA GLU A 97 33.44 24.60 -15.47
C GLU A 97 34.96 24.72 -15.28
N PHE A 98 35.55 23.85 -14.45
CA PHE A 98 36.99 23.81 -14.22
C PHE A 98 37.70 22.73 -15.06
N GLU A 99 36.94 21.87 -15.72
CA GLU A 99 37.42 20.82 -16.64
C GLU A 99 37.44 21.39 -18.07
N GLU A 100 38.62 21.82 -18.53
CA GLU A 100 38.80 22.36 -19.89
C GLU A 100 39.97 21.72 -20.62
N MET A 101 39.86 21.70 -21.95
CA MET A 101 40.90 21.16 -22.85
C MET A 101 42.23 21.95 -22.79
N PHE A 102 42.18 23.22 -22.35
CA PHE A 102 43.35 24.09 -22.33
C PHE A 102 44.07 24.07 -20.97
N VAL A 103 45.38 23.80 -21.02
CA VAL A 103 46.24 23.70 -19.83
C VAL A 103 46.22 24.98 -19.00
N GLY A 104 45.88 24.86 -17.71
CA GLY A 104 45.98 25.96 -16.76
C GLY A 104 44.82 26.95 -16.76
N VAL A 105 43.84 26.82 -17.68
CA VAL A 105 42.64 27.66 -17.63
C VAL A 105 41.79 27.34 -16.40
N GLY A 106 41.63 26.06 -16.06
CA GLY A 106 40.97 25.63 -14.83
C GLY A 106 41.62 26.23 -13.56
N ALA A 107 42.94 26.13 -13.43
CA ALA A 107 43.67 26.73 -12.31
C ALA A 107 43.50 28.26 -12.22
N ARG A 108 43.49 28.98 -13.36
CA ARG A 108 43.24 30.43 -13.38
C ARG A 108 41.81 30.77 -12.91
N ARG A 109 40.81 29.96 -13.30
CA ARG A 109 39.41 30.13 -12.87
C ARG A 109 39.26 29.94 -11.36
N VAL A 110 39.91 28.92 -10.81
CA VAL A 110 39.95 28.70 -9.35
C VAL A 110 40.51 29.93 -8.64
N ARG A 111 41.68 30.44 -9.05
CA ARG A 111 42.24 31.68 -8.46
C ARG A 111 41.28 32.87 -8.55
N SER A 112 40.68 33.06 -9.73
CA SER A 112 39.76 34.18 -9.97
C SER A 112 38.50 34.08 -9.09
N LEU A 113 38.01 32.86 -8.85
CA LEU A 113 36.87 32.60 -7.96
C LEU A 113 37.20 32.99 -6.52
N PHE A 114 38.33 32.53 -5.98
CA PHE A 114 38.73 32.84 -4.61
C PHE A 114 39.07 34.33 -4.44
N GLN A 115 39.68 34.98 -5.43
CA GLN A 115 39.92 36.43 -5.40
C GLN A 115 38.61 37.23 -5.42
N ALA A 116 37.60 36.80 -6.18
CA ALA A 116 36.29 37.43 -6.20
C ALA A 116 35.53 37.22 -4.88
N ALA A 117 35.69 36.05 -4.25
CA ALA A 117 35.11 35.73 -2.96
C ALA A 117 35.73 36.56 -1.82
N LYS A 118 37.07 36.68 -1.76
CA LYS A 118 37.79 37.53 -0.80
C LYS A 118 37.32 38.98 -0.81
N LYS A 119 37.07 39.55 -1.99
CA LYS A 119 36.52 40.91 -2.13
C LYS A 119 35.10 41.10 -1.57
N LYS A 120 34.34 40.02 -1.39
CA LYS A 120 32.95 40.04 -0.90
C LYS A 120 32.77 39.23 0.39
N ALA A 121 33.84 39.02 1.14
CA ALA A 121 33.83 38.38 2.44
C ALA A 121 32.93 39.17 3.44
N PRO A 122 32.16 38.49 4.31
CA PRO A 122 31.98 37.04 4.44
C PRO A 122 31.07 36.48 3.34
N CYS A 123 31.41 35.32 2.75
CA CYS A 123 30.63 34.71 1.67
C CYS A 123 30.74 33.19 1.62
N ILE A 124 29.87 32.56 0.84
CA ILE A 124 29.85 31.12 0.60
C ILE A 124 30.22 30.85 -0.86
N ILE A 125 31.19 29.95 -1.05
CA ILE A 125 31.52 29.37 -2.36
C ILE A 125 30.89 27.99 -2.42
N PHE A 126 30.10 27.71 -3.45
CA PHE A 126 29.52 26.40 -3.69
C PHE A 126 30.01 25.82 -5.02
N ILE A 127 30.62 24.64 -4.95
CA ILE A 127 31.11 23.86 -6.09
C ILE A 127 30.25 22.59 -6.22
N ASP A 128 29.37 22.55 -7.22
CA ASP A 128 28.60 21.33 -7.53
C ASP A 128 29.47 20.34 -8.33
N GLU A 129 29.15 19.04 -8.29
CA GLU A 129 29.87 18.00 -9.04
C GLU A 129 31.41 18.08 -8.90
N ILE A 130 31.91 18.24 -7.67
CA ILE A 130 33.35 18.40 -7.42
C ILE A 130 34.18 17.19 -7.89
N ASP A 131 33.55 16.03 -8.07
CA ASP A 131 34.15 14.83 -8.66
C ASP A 131 34.64 15.03 -10.10
N ALA A 132 34.16 16.04 -10.83
CA ALA A 132 34.71 16.41 -12.14
C ALA A 132 36.20 16.79 -12.06
N VAL A 133 36.60 17.51 -11.00
CA VAL A 133 38.00 17.94 -10.77
C VAL A 133 38.75 17.16 -9.69
N GLY A 134 38.01 16.55 -8.77
CA GLY A 134 38.54 15.89 -7.57
C GLY A 134 38.69 14.37 -7.68
N SER A 135 38.42 13.77 -8.85
CA SER A 135 38.44 12.31 -9.01
C SER A 135 39.86 11.72 -9.08
N THR A 136 40.12 10.70 -8.26
CA THR A 136 41.37 9.91 -8.29
C THR A 136 41.52 9.14 -9.60
N ARG A 137 40.42 8.77 -10.27
CA ARG A 137 40.46 8.05 -11.56
C ARG A 137 40.84 8.97 -12.72
N LYS A 138 40.50 10.26 -12.65
CA LYS A 138 40.86 11.27 -13.65
C LYS A 138 42.25 11.90 -13.42
N GLN A 139 42.98 11.48 -12.39
CA GLN A 139 44.35 11.95 -12.12
C GLN A 139 45.35 11.67 -13.27
N TRP A 140 45.01 10.89 -14.29
CA TRP A 140 45.92 10.60 -15.41
C TRP A 140 46.01 11.75 -16.43
N GLU A 141 45.07 12.70 -16.40
CA GLU A 141 45.12 13.93 -17.18
C GLU A 141 45.89 15.02 -16.42
N GLY A 142 47.11 15.33 -16.88
CA GLY A 142 47.98 16.32 -16.22
C GLY A 142 47.41 17.74 -16.11
N HIS A 143 46.31 18.05 -16.83
CA HIS A 143 45.62 19.33 -16.76
C HIS A 143 44.65 19.40 -15.57
N THR A 144 43.87 18.35 -15.32
CA THR A 144 42.94 18.24 -14.19
C THR A 144 43.67 18.22 -12.85
N LYS A 145 44.84 17.56 -12.79
CA LYS A 145 45.74 17.60 -11.61
C LYS A 145 46.17 19.01 -11.19
N LYS A 146 46.51 19.86 -12.15
CA LYS A 146 46.95 21.25 -11.87
C LYS A 146 45.81 22.08 -11.28
N THR A 147 44.60 21.90 -11.79
CA THR A 147 43.40 22.57 -11.29
C THR A 147 43.06 22.11 -9.87
N LEU A 148 43.12 20.80 -9.60
CA LEU A 148 42.93 20.24 -8.26
C LEU A 148 43.96 20.80 -7.28
N HIS A 149 45.26 20.75 -7.60
CA HIS A 149 46.30 21.29 -6.74
C HIS A 149 46.13 22.79 -6.47
N GLN A 150 45.69 23.56 -7.47
CA GLN A 150 45.40 24.98 -7.25
C GLN A 150 44.24 25.17 -6.26
N LEU A 151 43.18 24.36 -6.34
CA LEU A 151 42.08 24.40 -5.37
C LEU A 151 42.59 24.10 -3.95
N LEU A 152 43.46 23.10 -3.81
CA LEU A 152 44.07 22.76 -2.51
C LEU A 152 44.92 23.91 -1.95
N VAL A 153 45.71 24.59 -2.80
CA VAL A 153 46.53 25.74 -2.40
C VAL A 153 45.67 26.92 -1.95
N GLU A 154 44.54 27.18 -2.62
CA GLU A 154 43.62 28.25 -2.19
C GLU A 154 42.88 27.90 -0.89
N MET A 155 42.58 26.62 -0.65
CA MET A 155 41.96 26.15 0.61
C MET A 155 42.93 26.17 1.80
N ASP A 156 44.21 25.82 1.57
CA ASP A 156 45.28 25.80 2.59
C ASP A 156 45.94 27.19 2.81
N GLY A 157 45.50 28.23 2.10
CA GLY A 157 46.13 29.55 2.07
C GLY A 157 46.41 30.16 3.47
N PHE A 158 47.55 30.85 3.58
CA PHE A 158 48.26 31.21 4.83
C PHE A 158 47.65 32.32 5.71
N GLU A 159 46.38 32.65 5.54
CA GLU A 159 45.64 33.54 6.45
C GLU A 159 44.38 32.79 6.89
N GLN A 160 44.09 32.73 8.20
CA GLN A 160 42.84 32.18 8.69
C GLN A 160 41.68 32.87 7.97
N ASN A 161 41.08 32.14 7.01
CA ASN A 161 40.18 32.64 5.99
C ASN A 161 39.22 33.72 6.51
N GLU A 162 39.14 34.83 5.78
CA GLU A 162 38.34 36.04 6.03
C GLU A 162 36.81 35.78 6.03
N GLY A 163 36.30 34.81 6.80
CA GLY A 163 34.88 34.45 6.81
C GLY A 163 34.36 33.84 5.51
N ILE A 164 35.22 33.16 4.73
CA ILE A 164 34.84 32.43 3.51
C ILE A 164 34.61 30.96 3.85
N ILE A 165 33.45 30.42 3.45
CA ILE A 165 33.12 29.01 3.63
C ILE A 165 33.01 28.35 2.26
N VAL A 166 33.74 27.25 2.07
CA VAL A 166 33.70 26.46 0.84
C VAL A 166 32.78 25.26 1.02
N MET A 167 31.68 25.21 0.28
CA MET A 167 30.79 24.06 0.20
C MET A 167 30.99 23.34 -1.13
N ALA A 168 31.01 22.02 -1.11
CA ALA A 168 31.05 21.20 -2.31
C ALA A 168 29.98 20.11 -2.26
N ALA A 169 29.46 19.72 -3.42
CA ALA A 169 28.53 18.60 -3.53
C ALA A 169 29.10 17.52 -4.46
N THR A 170 28.90 16.26 -4.09
CA THR A 170 29.21 15.11 -4.94
C THR A 170 28.18 13.99 -4.76
N ASN A 171 28.01 13.19 -5.80
CA ASN A 171 27.25 11.94 -5.73
C ASN A 171 28.15 10.74 -5.35
N LEU A 172 29.47 10.87 -5.51
CA LEU A 172 30.44 9.77 -5.43
C LEU A 172 31.59 10.14 -4.49
N ALA A 173 31.37 10.03 -3.18
CA ALA A 173 32.37 10.35 -2.17
C ALA A 173 33.62 9.47 -2.28
N ASP A 174 33.46 8.19 -2.65
CA ASP A 174 34.53 7.19 -2.65
C ASP A 174 35.59 7.41 -3.75
N ILE A 175 35.25 8.16 -4.80
CA ILE A 175 36.14 8.39 -5.95
C ILE A 175 37.02 9.63 -5.73
N LEU A 176 36.65 10.50 -4.79
CA LEU A 176 37.36 11.74 -4.51
C LEU A 176 38.77 11.50 -3.99
N ASP A 177 39.68 12.38 -4.35
CA ASP A 177 41.06 12.38 -3.87
C ASP A 177 41.07 12.56 -2.34
N PRO A 178 41.67 11.65 -1.56
CA PRO A 178 41.80 11.78 -0.11
C PRO A 178 42.48 13.07 0.33
N ALA A 179 43.21 13.76 -0.55
CA ALA A 179 43.76 15.08 -0.28
C ALA A 179 42.65 16.11 -0.01
N LEU A 180 41.51 16.06 -0.70
CA LEU A 180 40.41 17.02 -0.52
C LEU A 180 39.71 16.86 0.84
N THR A 181 39.62 15.64 1.34
CA THR A 181 38.88 15.28 2.57
C THR A 181 39.74 15.34 3.83
N ARG A 182 40.99 15.81 3.72
CA ARG A 182 41.87 15.98 4.88
C ARG A 182 41.41 17.13 5.78
N PRO A 183 41.61 17.02 7.11
CA PRO A 183 41.38 18.13 8.03
C PRO A 183 42.12 19.39 7.59
N GLY A 184 41.42 20.53 7.60
CA GLY A 184 41.90 21.81 7.06
C GLY A 184 41.33 22.16 5.68
N ARG A 185 40.68 21.22 4.99
CA ARG A 185 40.02 21.41 3.68
C ARG A 185 38.52 21.14 3.82
N PHE A 186 38.02 20.04 3.25
CA PHE A 186 36.67 19.57 3.55
C PHE A 186 36.69 18.76 4.85
N ASP A 187 36.65 19.47 5.98
CA ASP A 187 36.69 18.86 7.31
C ASP A 187 35.32 18.28 7.72
N ARG A 188 34.22 18.87 7.22
CA ARG A 188 32.85 18.44 7.54
C ARG A 188 32.23 17.69 6.37
N HIS A 189 31.92 16.43 6.63
CA HIS A 189 31.16 15.58 5.73
C HIS A 189 29.71 15.51 6.19
N ILE A 190 28.78 16.00 5.37
CA ILE A 190 27.34 15.92 5.64
C ILE A 190 26.72 15.04 4.57
N VAL A 191 26.18 13.90 5.02
CA VAL A 191 25.43 13.00 4.14
C VAL A 191 23.99 13.52 4.04
N VAL A 192 23.52 13.77 2.83
CA VAL A 192 22.12 14.11 2.51
C VAL A 192 21.43 12.84 2.04
N PRO A 193 20.69 12.14 2.92
CA PRO A 193 20.01 10.91 2.56
C PRO A 193 18.78 11.19 1.68
N SER A 194 18.28 10.13 1.04
CA SER A 194 16.96 10.16 0.44
C SER A 194 15.87 10.34 1.51
N PRO A 195 14.74 11.01 1.19
CA PRO A 195 13.71 11.31 2.17
C PRO A 195 12.87 10.08 2.58
N ASP A 196 12.58 9.95 3.87
CA ASP A 196 11.61 9.01 4.45
C ASP A 196 10.15 9.40 4.11
N VAL A 197 9.13 8.58 4.41
CA VAL A 197 7.70 8.90 4.15
C VAL A 197 7.33 10.30 4.63
N ARG A 198 7.75 10.67 5.86
CA ARG A 198 7.46 11.98 6.44
C ARG A 198 8.17 13.09 5.66
N GLY A 199 9.44 12.89 5.32
CA GLY A 199 10.19 13.82 4.47
C GLY A 199 9.55 13.98 3.09
N ARG A 200 9.10 12.88 2.47
CA ARG A 200 8.38 12.92 1.19
C ARG A 200 7.05 13.67 1.31
N GLN A 201 6.31 13.48 2.40
CA GLN A 201 5.09 14.23 2.69
C GLN A 201 5.38 15.74 2.80
N GLU A 202 6.38 16.14 3.59
CA GLU A 202 6.77 17.56 3.75
C GLU A 202 7.23 18.19 2.42
N ILE A 203 8.00 17.44 1.62
CA ILE A 203 8.44 17.89 0.29
C ILE A 203 7.26 18.04 -0.66
N LEU A 204 6.31 17.09 -0.66
CA LEU A 204 5.09 17.19 -1.46
C LEU A 204 4.24 18.39 -1.04
N GLU A 205 4.04 18.60 0.26
CA GLU A 205 3.32 19.75 0.80
C GLU A 205 3.96 21.07 0.36
N LEU A 206 5.29 21.17 0.39
CA LEU A 206 6.03 22.33 -0.11
C LEU A 206 5.79 22.59 -1.60
N TYR A 207 5.83 21.57 -2.45
CA TYR A 207 5.62 21.73 -3.90
C TYR A 207 4.15 21.91 -4.31
N LEU A 208 3.22 21.50 -3.45
CA LEU A 208 1.78 21.73 -3.57
C LEU A 208 1.38 23.09 -3.02
N GLN A 209 2.21 23.70 -2.17
CA GLN A 209 1.96 25.03 -1.60
C GLN A 209 1.80 26.07 -2.72
N GLY A 210 0.65 26.75 -2.72
CA GLY A 210 0.32 27.76 -3.73
C GLY A 210 -0.36 27.23 -5.00
N LYS A 211 -0.63 25.92 -5.09
CA LYS A 211 -1.45 25.33 -6.17
C LYS A 211 -2.89 25.07 -5.67
N PRO A 212 -3.92 25.33 -6.50
CA PRO A 212 -5.29 25.00 -6.13
C PRO A 212 -5.47 23.49 -6.08
N MET A 213 -5.87 22.93 -4.93
CA MET A 213 -6.09 21.49 -4.73
C MET A 213 -7.57 21.16 -4.47
N SER A 214 -7.99 19.96 -4.85
CA SER A 214 -9.28 19.38 -4.45
C SER A 214 -9.21 18.81 -3.04
N ASP A 215 -10.36 18.68 -2.38
CA ASP A 215 -10.49 18.11 -1.03
C ASP A 215 -10.18 16.59 -1.00
N ASP A 216 -10.16 15.94 -2.17
CA ASP A 216 -9.91 14.51 -2.33
C ASP A 216 -8.43 14.10 -2.22
N VAL A 217 -7.52 15.07 -2.13
CA VAL A 217 -6.07 14.83 -2.16
C VAL A 217 -5.53 14.41 -0.79
N ASP A 218 -5.25 13.12 -0.62
CA ASP A 218 -4.46 12.63 0.52
C ASP A 218 -2.96 12.59 0.19
N VAL A 219 -2.24 13.62 0.62
CA VAL A 219 -0.77 13.71 0.45
C VAL A 219 -0.04 12.55 1.14
N LYS A 220 -0.58 12.02 2.24
CA LYS A 220 0.04 10.89 2.95
C LYS A 220 -0.08 9.59 2.16
N ALA A 221 -1.18 9.38 1.43
CA ALA A 221 -1.31 8.24 0.54
C ALA A 221 -0.27 8.31 -0.60
N ILE A 222 -0.08 9.49 -1.19
CA ILE A 222 0.90 9.69 -2.28
C ILE A 222 2.34 9.51 -1.78
N ALA A 223 2.68 10.03 -0.60
CA ALA A 223 4.00 9.86 0.01
C ALA A 223 4.33 8.38 0.31
N ARG A 224 3.32 7.58 0.71
CA ARG A 224 3.45 6.12 0.87
C ARG A 224 3.59 5.39 -0.47
N GLY A 225 2.95 5.89 -1.51
CA GLY A 225 3.03 5.35 -2.88
C GLY A 225 4.25 5.73 -3.70
N THR A 226 5.16 6.52 -3.13
CA THR A 226 6.39 6.98 -3.80
C THR A 226 7.64 6.51 -3.06
N PRO A 227 7.78 5.20 -2.72
CA PRO A 227 8.99 4.72 -2.05
C PRO A 227 10.21 4.93 -2.96
N GLY A 228 11.30 5.42 -2.37
CA GLY A 228 12.56 5.68 -3.09
C GLY A 228 12.61 6.98 -3.89
N PHE A 229 11.51 7.73 -3.99
CA PHE A 229 11.51 9.02 -4.71
C PHE A 229 12.36 10.05 -3.97
N ASN A 230 13.24 10.74 -4.70
CA ASN A 230 14.00 11.86 -4.18
C ASN A 230 13.21 13.18 -4.31
N GLY A 231 13.75 14.28 -3.80
CA GLY A 231 13.09 15.59 -3.85
C GLY A 231 12.81 16.09 -5.27
N ALA A 232 13.70 15.80 -6.22
CA ALA A 232 13.51 16.15 -7.63
C ALA A 232 12.41 15.30 -8.29
N ASP A 233 12.31 14.01 -7.96
CA ASP A 233 11.25 13.13 -8.47
C ASP A 233 9.87 13.58 -7.99
N LEU A 234 9.77 13.97 -6.71
CA LEU A 234 8.53 14.51 -6.14
C LEU A 234 8.16 15.86 -6.78
N ALA A 235 9.13 16.75 -7.00
CA ALA A 235 8.90 18.00 -7.73
C ALA A 235 8.36 17.72 -9.15
N ASN A 236 8.94 16.74 -9.83
CA ASN A 236 8.52 16.32 -11.17
C ASN A 236 7.11 15.69 -11.16
N LEU A 237 6.78 14.88 -10.15
CA LEU A 237 5.44 14.30 -9.96
C LEU A 237 4.38 15.40 -9.90
N VAL A 238 4.58 16.41 -9.05
CA VAL A 238 3.63 17.52 -8.92
C VAL A 238 3.56 18.35 -10.21
N ASN A 239 4.68 18.50 -10.93
CA ASN A 239 4.69 19.20 -12.22
C ASN A 239 3.90 18.45 -13.30
N ILE A 240 4.11 17.14 -13.43
CA ILE A 240 3.37 16.29 -14.39
C ILE A 240 1.87 16.30 -14.07
N ALA A 241 1.52 16.25 -12.79
CA ALA A 241 0.12 16.31 -12.36
C ALA A 241 -0.53 17.66 -12.73
N ALA A 242 0.19 18.77 -12.52
CA ALA A 242 -0.30 20.11 -12.89
C ALA A 242 -0.45 20.27 -14.42
N ILE A 243 0.49 19.73 -15.21
CA ILE A 243 0.37 19.73 -16.67
C ILE A 243 -0.84 18.91 -17.11
N LYS A 244 -1.07 17.74 -16.49
CA LYS A 244 -2.23 16.90 -16.77
C LYS A 244 -3.54 17.63 -16.46
N ALA A 245 -3.61 18.31 -15.32
CA ALA A 245 -4.76 19.13 -14.94
C ALA A 245 -5.02 20.26 -15.96
N ALA A 246 -3.96 20.95 -16.40
CA ALA A 246 -4.07 22.01 -17.40
C ALA A 246 -4.56 21.49 -18.77
N VAL A 247 -4.10 20.31 -19.19
CA VAL A 247 -4.54 19.67 -20.45
C VAL A 247 -6.02 19.25 -20.37
N GLU A 248 -6.51 18.86 -19.19
CA GLU A 248 -7.91 18.49 -18.96
C GLU A 248 -8.81 19.71 -18.71
N GLY A 249 -8.24 20.91 -18.60
CA GLY A 249 -9.00 22.12 -18.25
C GLY A 249 -9.51 22.13 -16.80
N ALA A 250 -8.89 21.35 -15.90
CA ALA A 250 -9.27 21.31 -14.50
C ALA A 250 -8.73 22.54 -13.75
N GLU A 251 -9.59 23.22 -12.98
CA GLU A 251 -9.21 24.40 -12.19
C GLU A 251 -8.44 24.05 -10.90
N LYS A 252 -8.62 22.82 -10.40
CA LYS A 252 -8.01 22.30 -9.17
C LYS A 252 -7.30 20.99 -9.45
N LEU A 253 -6.19 20.76 -8.74
CA LEU A 253 -5.44 19.51 -8.78
C LEU A 253 -6.17 18.44 -7.96
N SER A 254 -6.56 17.34 -8.61
CA SER A 254 -7.24 16.21 -7.98
C SER A 254 -6.29 15.06 -7.67
N ALA A 255 -6.76 14.12 -6.82
CA ALA A 255 -6.00 12.92 -6.50
C ALA A 255 -5.72 12.05 -7.74
N GLU A 256 -6.65 12.03 -8.71
CA GLU A 256 -6.51 11.28 -9.96
C GLU A 256 -5.32 11.77 -10.80
N GLN A 257 -5.08 13.09 -10.85
CA GLN A 257 -3.98 13.67 -11.63
C GLN A 257 -2.61 13.39 -10.97
N LEU A 258 -2.57 13.41 -9.64
CA LEU A 258 -1.39 13.04 -8.86
C LEU A 258 -1.08 11.55 -9.00
N GLU A 259 -2.10 10.69 -8.96
CA GLU A 259 -1.96 9.26 -9.21
C GLU A 259 -1.51 8.97 -10.66
N PHE A 260 -2.07 9.68 -11.64
CA PHE A 260 -1.62 9.60 -13.03
C PHE A 260 -0.14 9.97 -13.17
N ALA A 261 0.30 11.03 -12.50
CA ALA A 261 1.69 11.47 -12.54
C ALA A 261 2.64 10.45 -11.89
N LYS A 262 2.23 9.89 -10.75
CA LYS A 262 2.95 8.80 -10.07
C LYS A 262 3.12 7.59 -10.99
N ASP A 263 2.01 7.09 -11.55
CA ASP A 263 2.02 5.94 -12.46
C ASP A 263 2.88 6.21 -13.69
N ARG A 264 2.85 7.45 -14.21
CA ARG A 264 3.67 7.84 -15.36
C ARG A 264 5.17 7.84 -15.07
N ILE A 265 5.59 8.24 -13.86
CA ILE A 265 7.00 8.22 -13.47
C ILE A 265 7.48 6.78 -13.23
N VAL A 266 6.69 5.98 -12.52
CA VAL A 266 7.07 4.60 -12.16
C VAL A 266 7.02 3.67 -13.38
N MET A 267 5.96 3.75 -14.18
CA MET A 267 5.64 2.77 -15.22
C MET A 267 5.83 3.30 -16.65
N GLY A 268 6.02 4.60 -16.81
CA GLY A 268 6.05 5.25 -18.12
C GLY A 268 4.65 5.62 -18.64
N THR A 269 4.61 6.10 -19.88
CA THR A 269 3.37 6.60 -20.49
C THR A 269 2.40 5.47 -20.85
N GLU A 270 1.11 5.73 -20.65
CA GLU A 270 0.03 4.81 -21.00
C GLU A 270 -0.14 4.71 -22.53
N ARG A 271 -0.21 3.49 -23.04
CA ARG A 271 -0.30 3.22 -24.49
C ARG A 271 -1.73 2.88 -24.91
N LYS A 272 -2.62 3.88 -24.89
CA LYS A 272 -4.04 3.71 -25.22
C LYS A 272 -4.30 3.24 -26.66
N THR A 273 -3.38 3.47 -27.58
CA THR A 273 -3.51 3.11 -29.00
C THR A 273 -2.95 1.72 -29.35
N MET A 274 -2.38 1.01 -28.38
CA MET A 274 -1.83 -0.32 -28.63
C MET A 274 -2.97 -1.32 -28.86
N PHE A 275 -2.99 -1.95 -30.04
CA PHE A 275 -3.92 -3.04 -30.31
C PHE A 275 -3.49 -4.27 -29.53
N VAL A 276 -4.34 -4.74 -28.63
CA VAL A 276 -4.13 -5.97 -27.85
C VAL A 276 -5.26 -6.93 -28.21
N SER A 277 -4.91 -8.14 -28.65
CA SER A 277 -5.89 -9.19 -28.94
C SER A 277 -6.64 -9.59 -27.68
N GLU A 278 -7.88 -10.07 -27.82
CA GLU A 278 -8.68 -10.51 -26.67
C GLU A 278 -8.00 -11.66 -25.90
N ASP A 279 -7.32 -12.58 -26.59
CA ASP A 279 -6.55 -13.65 -25.95
C ASP A 279 -5.38 -13.10 -25.13
N SER A 280 -4.68 -12.09 -25.63
CA SER A 280 -3.57 -11.45 -24.91
C SER A 280 -4.07 -10.63 -23.71
N LYS A 281 -5.22 -9.95 -23.83
CA LYS A 281 -5.88 -9.28 -22.70
C LYS A 281 -6.31 -10.28 -21.64
N LYS A 282 -6.92 -11.40 -22.05
CA LYS A 282 -7.35 -12.47 -21.15
C LYS A 282 -6.15 -13.06 -20.41
N LEU A 283 -5.06 -13.33 -21.12
CA LEU A 283 -3.83 -13.85 -20.54
C LEU A 283 -3.25 -12.88 -19.50
N THR A 284 -3.12 -11.60 -19.86
CA THR A 284 -2.66 -10.54 -18.95
C THR A 284 -3.59 -10.43 -17.74
N ALA A 285 -4.90 -10.51 -17.92
CA ALA A 285 -5.86 -10.46 -16.82
C ALA A 285 -5.69 -11.61 -15.84
N TYR A 286 -5.51 -12.85 -16.30
CA TYR A 286 -5.23 -13.98 -15.42
C TYR A 286 -3.87 -13.86 -14.73
N HIS A 287 -2.86 -13.35 -15.44
CA HIS A 287 -1.54 -13.10 -14.88
C HIS A 287 -1.58 -12.09 -13.72
N GLU A 288 -2.14 -10.90 -13.94
CA GLU A 288 -2.28 -9.87 -12.90
C GLU A 288 -3.20 -10.32 -11.76
N SER A 289 -4.27 -11.06 -12.08
CA SER A 289 -5.14 -11.64 -11.06
C SER A 289 -4.40 -12.65 -10.19
N GLY A 290 -3.46 -13.41 -10.76
CA GLY A 290 -2.57 -14.31 -10.03
C GLY A 290 -1.76 -13.57 -8.97
N HIS A 291 -1.08 -12.49 -9.34
CA HIS A 291 -0.36 -11.63 -8.39
C HIS A 291 -1.27 -11.08 -7.29
N ALA A 292 -2.46 -10.60 -7.68
CA ALA A 292 -3.40 -10.02 -6.73
C ALA A 292 -3.93 -11.04 -5.71
N ILE A 293 -4.40 -12.20 -6.17
CA ILE A 293 -4.96 -13.24 -5.29
C ILE A 293 -3.89 -13.75 -4.32
N VAL A 294 -2.67 -13.99 -4.81
CA VAL A 294 -1.56 -14.43 -3.97
C VAL A 294 -1.21 -13.37 -2.93
N ALA A 295 -1.17 -12.09 -3.31
CA ALA A 295 -0.89 -11.00 -2.37
C ALA A 295 -1.96 -10.87 -1.27
N LEU A 296 -3.24 -11.02 -1.60
CA LEU A 296 -4.33 -10.95 -0.62
C LEU A 296 -4.30 -12.12 0.38
N ASN A 297 -3.98 -13.32 -0.09
CA ASN A 297 -4.07 -14.54 0.71
C ASN A 297 -2.76 -14.88 1.44
N THR A 298 -1.64 -14.24 1.09
CA THR A 298 -0.34 -14.52 1.71
C THR A 298 -0.07 -13.60 2.89
N LYS A 299 0.00 -14.19 4.09
CA LYS A 299 0.24 -13.44 5.33
C LYS A 299 1.66 -12.85 5.35
N GLY A 300 1.75 -11.52 5.31
CA GLY A 300 3.02 -10.78 5.27
C GLY A 300 3.30 -10.10 3.93
N ALA A 301 2.44 -10.29 2.93
CA ALA A 301 2.42 -9.47 1.74
C ALA A 301 1.88 -8.06 2.06
N HIS A 302 2.32 -7.08 1.26
CA HIS A 302 1.81 -5.72 1.35
C HIS A 302 0.38 -5.64 0.78
N PRO A 303 -0.49 -4.77 1.33
CA PRO A 303 -1.83 -4.61 0.80
C PRO A 303 -1.81 -4.08 -0.63
N ILE A 304 -2.76 -4.56 -1.45
CA ILE A 304 -2.90 -4.12 -2.83
C ILE A 304 -3.49 -2.72 -2.85
N HIS A 305 -2.89 -1.83 -3.64
CA HIS A 305 -3.41 -0.51 -3.92
C HIS A 305 -4.17 -0.45 -5.24
N LYS A 306 -3.60 -1.06 -6.28
CA LYS A 306 -4.11 -0.97 -7.64
C LYS A 306 -3.73 -2.21 -8.44
N ALA A 307 -4.67 -2.72 -9.23
CA ALA A 307 -4.44 -3.77 -10.22
C ALA A 307 -4.99 -3.27 -11.57
N THR A 308 -4.18 -3.34 -12.62
CA THR A 308 -4.55 -2.85 -13.96
C THR A 308 -4.03 -3.77 -15.05
N ILE A 309 -4.83 -3.97 -16.09
CA ILE A 309 -4.46 -4.69 -17.32
C ILE A 309 -4.17 -3.72 -18.49
N MET A 310 -4.13 -2.43 -18.20
CA MET A 310 -3.83 -1.39 -19.18
C MET A 310 -2.32 -1.30 -19.42
N PRO A 311 -1.85 -1.35 -20.68
CA PRO A 311 -0.44 -1.34 -21.00
C PRO A 311 0.20 0.02 -20.68
N ARG A 312 1.33 -0.02 -19.95
CA ARG A 312 2.11 1.15 -19.55
C ARG A 312 3.60 0.88 -19.78
N GLY A 313 4.26 1.77 -20.52
CA GLY A 313 5.68 1.60 -20.83
C GLY A 313 5.97 0.24 -21.50
N SER A 314 6.79 -0.59 -20.85
CA SER A 314 7.10 -1.96 -21.27
C SER A 314 6.21 -3.04 -20.65
N ALA A 315 5.35 -2.70 -19.68
CA ALA A 315 4.46 -3.64 -19.00
C ALA A 315 3.06 -3.68 -19.65
N LEU A 316 2.48 -4.88 -19.76
CA LEU A 316 1.12 -5.09 -20.30
C LEU A 316 0.03 -4.98 -19.23
N GLY A 317 0.38 -5.24 -17.96
CA GLY A 317 -0.44 -5.08 -16.78
C GLY A 317 0.46 -4.85 -15.56
N MET A 318 -0.14 -4.52 -14.41
CA MET A 318 0.58 -4.44 -13.14
C MET A 318 -0.35 -4.51 -11.92
N VAL A 319 0.12 -5.17 -10.87
CA VAL A 319 -0.40 -5.07 -9.49
C VAL A 319 0.57 -4.24 -8.63
N THR A 320 0.12 -3.09 -8.15
CA THR A 320 0.86 -2.23 -7.23
C THR A 320 0.47 -2.53 -5.79
N GLN A 321 1.49 -2.78 -4.96
CA GLN A 321 1.34 -2.95 -3.51
C GLN A 321 1.84 -1.70 -2.78
N LEU A 322 1.13 -1.30 -1.73
CA LEU A 322 1.51 -0.16 -0.89
C LEU A 322 1.99 -0.64 0.48
N PRO A 323 3.22 -0.34 0.89
CA PRO A 323 3.64 -0.60 2.26
C PRO A 323 2.86 0.28 3.23
N SER A 324 2.55 -0.25 4.42
CA SER A 324 1.84 0.52 5.45
C SER A 324 2.73 1.63 6.05
N ASN A 325 4.02 1.35 6.21
CA ASN A 325 5.06 2.25 6.70
C ASN A 325 6.37 2.01 5.92
N ASP A 326 7.30 2.96 5.93
CA ASP A 326 8.66 2.70 5.42
C ASP A 326 9.34 1.67 6.34
N GLU A 327 9.59 0.49 5.80
CA GLU A 327 10.25 -0.61 6.50
C GLU A 327 11.77 -0.45 6.35
N THR A 328 12.47 -0.16 7.45
CA THR A 328 13.94 -0.13 7.46
C THR A 328 14.55 -1.52 7.44
N SER A 329 13.80 -2.53 7.91
CA SER A 329 14.20 -3.93 7.90
C SER A 329 13.02 -4.80 7.45
N VAL A 330 13.31 -5.82 6.66
CA VAL A 330 12.30 -6.73 6.10
C VAL A 330 12.51 -8.11 6.71
N SER A 331 11.43 -8.70 7.23
CA SER A 331 11.48 -10.03 7.84
C SER A 331 11.58 -11.14 6.79
N LYS A 332 12.14 -12.30 7.16
CA LYS A 332 12.16 -13.51 6.30
C LYS A 332 10.77 -13.86 5.77
N ARG A 333 9.73 -13.71 6.61
CA ARG A 333 8.33 -13.95 6.24
C ARG A 333 7.85 -13.02 5.13
N GLN A 334 8.18 -11.73 5.21
CA GLN A 334 7.81 -10.76 4.18
C GLN A 334 8.57 -11.00 2.88
N LEU A 335 9.84 -11.38 2.95
CA LEU A 335 10.62 -11.74 1.74
C LEU A 335 10.06 -12.99 1.07
N LEU A 336 9.69 -14.01 1.85
CA LEU A 336 8.99 -15.20 1.32
C LEU A 336 7.64 -14.83 0.71
N ALA A 337 6.88 -13.92 1.33
CA ALA A 337 5.61 -13.46 0.77
C ALA A 337 5.79 -12.70 -0.56
N ARG A 338 6.84 -11.87 -0.69
CA ARG A 338 7.19 -11.21 -1.96
C ARG A 338 7.58 -12.23 -3.02
N LEU A 339 8.35 -13.26 -2.64
CA LEU A 339 8.73 -14.36 -3.53
C LEU A 339 7.49 -15.11 -4.05
N ASP A 340 6.54 -15.41 -3.17
CA ASP A 340 5.27 -16.04 -3.52
C ASP A 340 4.46 -15.15 -4.49
N VAL A 341 4.38 -13.84 -4.24
CA VAL A 341 3.71 -12.89 -5.14
C VAL A 341 4.36 -12.89 -6.52
N CYS A 342 5.69 -12.84 -6.64
CA CYS A 342 6.37 -12.86 -7.95
C CYS A 342 6.05 -14.13 -8.75
N MET A 343 5.80 -15.27 -8.09
CA MET A 343 5.42 -16.52 -8.78
C MET A 343 3.94 -16.55 -9.18
N GLY A 344 3.11 -15.64 -8.67
CA GLY A 344 1.65 -15.62 -8.85
C GLY A 344 1.20 -15.60 -10.31
N GLY A 345 1.75 -14.71 -11.13
CA GLY A 345 1.37 -14.57 -12.53
C GLY A 345 1.65 -15.82 -13.36
N ARG A 346 2.88 -16.36 -13.26
CA ARG A 346 3.29 -17.60 -13.96
C ARG A 346 2.43 -18.80 -13.57
N VAL A 347 2.17 -18.98 -12.28
CA VAL A 347 1.36 -20.11 -11.78
C VAL A 347 -0.10 -19.96 -12.23
N ALA A 348 -0.65 -18.75 -12.23
CA ALA A 348 -2.01 -18.51 -12.70
C ALA A 348 -2.16 -18.83 -14.20
N GLU A 349 -1.19 -18.44 -15.03
CA GLU A 349 -1.16 -18.82 -16.44
C GLU A 349 -1.13 -20.34 -16.62
N GLU A 350 -0.24 -21.04 -15.91
CA GLU A 350 -0.11 -22.50 -16.01
C GLU A 350 -1.41 -23.23 -15.59
N LEU A 351 -2.09 -22.75 -14.55
CA LEU A 351 -3.31 -23.39 -14.06
C LEU A 351 -4.50 -23.27 -15.01
N ILE A 352 -4.58 -22.15 -15.75
CA ILE A 352 -5.73 -21.86 -16.62
C ILE A 352 -5.46 -22.27 -18.07
N PHE A 353 -4.27 -21.99 -18.59
CA PHE A 353 -3.92 -22.25 -19.99
C PHE A 353 -3.11 -23.53 -20.18
N GLY A 354 -2.56 -24.11 -19.11
CA GLY A 354 -1.71 -25.31 -19.18
C GLY A 354 -0.23 -24.99 -19.38
N GLN A 355 0.61 -26.03 -19.27
CA GLN A 355 2.08 -25.88 -19.28
C GLN A 355 2.65 -25.46 -20.64
N ASP A 356 2.00 -25.84 -21.73
CA ASP A 356 2.47 -25.53 -23.09
C ASP A 356 2.17 -24.08 -23.50
N HIS A 357 1.28 -23.40 -22.77
CA HIS A 357 0.80 -22.06 -23.10
C HIS A 357 1.39 -20.96 -22.21
N ILE A 358 2.39 -21.28 -21.40
CA ILE A 358 2.96 -20.29 -20.49
C ILE A 358 3.88 -19.32 -21.23
N THR A 359 3.71 -18.03 -20.98
CA THR A 359 4.32 -16.98 -21.82
C THR A 359 5.66 -16.47 -21.31
N THR A 360 6.33 -15.69 -22.16
CA THR A 360 7.55 -14.93 -21.80
C THR A 360 7.25 -13.70 -20.94
N GLY A 361 5.97 -13.35 -20.72
CA GLY A 361 5.56 -12.20 -19.91
C GLY A 361 6.06 -12.27 -18.46
N ALA A 362 6.13 -13.47 -17.90
CA ALA A 362 6.61 -13.70 -16.53
C ALA A 362 8.14 -13.56 -16.34
N SER A 363 8.91 -13.22 -17.38
CA SER A 363 10.38 -13.13 -17.30
C SER A 363 10.87 -12.08 -16.29
N SER A 364 10.20 -10.93 -16.23
CA SER A 364 10.50 -9.86 -15.26
C SER A 364 10.27 -10.32 -13.82
N ASP A 365 9.18 -11.02 -13.57
CA ASP A 365 8.84 -11.50 -12.21
C ASP A 365 9.79 -12.61 -11.76
N LEU A 366 10.21 -13.47 -12.69
CA LEU A 366 11.23 -14.48 -12.43
C LEU A 366 12.60 -13.87 -12.14
N SER A 367 12.99 -12.80 -12.85
CA SER A 367 14.24 -12.06 -12.55
C SER A 367 14.20 -11.50 -11.14
N GLN A 368 13.12 -10.77 -10.80
CA GLN A 368 12.92 -10.21 -9.47
C GLN A 368 12.90 -11.27 -8.37
N ALA A 369 12.21 -12.39 -8.60
CA ALA A 369 12.19 -13.51 -7.65
C ALA A 369 13.59 -14.11 -7.44
N THR A 370 14.37 -14.25 -8.52
CA THR A 370 15.72 -14.81 -8.47
C THR A 370 16.67 -13.89 -7.72
N GLU A 371 16.64 -12.59 -8.01
CA GLU A 371 17.44 -11.58 -7.30
C GLU A 371 17.07 -11.53 -5.81
N LEU A 372 15.77 -11.61 -5.49
CA LEU A 372 15.29 -11.64 -4.10
C LEU A 372 15.77 -12.89 -3.37
N ALA A 373 15.70 -14.05 -4.00
CA ALA A 373 16.20 -15.30 -3.44
C ALA A 373 17.72 -15.27 -3.23
N GLN A 374 18.48 -14.72 -4.18
CA GLN A 374 19.92 -14.52 -4.04
C GLN A 374 20.25 -13.56 -2.89
N TYR A 375 19.50 -12.47 -2.73
CA TYR A 375 19.66 -11.53 -1.62
C TYR A 375 19.40 -12.20 -0.26
N MET A 376 18.33 -13.00 -0.16
CA MET A 376 18.00 -13.76 1.06
C MET A 376 19.13 -14.72 1.47
N VAL A 377 19.76 -15.37 0.48
CA VAL A 377 20.79 -16.39 0.71
C VAL A 377 22.16 -15.76 0.95
N SER A 378 22.59 -14.83 0.09
CA SER A 378 23.97 -14.30 0.06
C SER A 378 24.20 -13.15 1.03
N SER A 379 23.25 -12.21 1.12
CA SER A 379 23.43 -10.98 1.91
C SER A 379 22.79 -11.10 3.30
N CYS A 380 21.62 -11.72 3.39
CA CYS A 380 20.87 -11.82 4.65
C CYS A 380 21.16 -13.08 5.47
N GLY A 381 21.82 -14.10 4.90
CA GLY A 381 22.10 -15.36 5.59
C GLY A 381 20.83 -16.09 6.07
N MET A 382 19.73 -16.01 5.31
CA MET A 382 18.42 -16.58 5.70
C MET A 382 18.24 -18.05 5.32
N SER A 383 19.28 -18.70 4.81
CA SER A 383 19.32 -20.14 4.52
C SER A 383 19.93 -20.92 5.69
N GLU A 384 19.29 -22.02 6.06
CA GLU A 384 19.80 -22.94 7.07
C GLU A 384 21.03 -23.72 6.57
N THR A 385 21.10 -23.99 5.26
CA THR A 385 22.18 -24.76 4.63
C THR A 385 23.50 -23.99 4.59
N ILE A 386 23.44 -22.68 4.36
CA ILE A 386 24.63 -21.81 4.31
C ILE A 386 24.93 -21.24 5.71
N GLY A 387 23.88 -20.94 6.47
CA GLY A 387 23.96 -20.30 7.77
C GLY A 387 24.00 -18.77 7.69
N PRO A 388 24.12 -18.09 8.85
CA PRO A 388 24.07 -16.64 8.96
C PRO A 388 25.41 -15.97 8.58
N VAL A 389 25.84 -16.14 7.33
CA VAL A 389 27.10 -15.60 6.81
C VAL A 389 26.82 -14.58 5.70
N HIS A 390 27.51 -13.44 5.74
CA HIS A 390 27.49 -12.46 4.64
C HIS A 390 28.55 -12.82 3.59
N ILE A 391 28.10 -13.16 2.38
CA ILE A 391 28.97 -13.61 1.28
C ILE A 391 29.51 -12.39 0.53
N LYS A 392 30.83 -12.36 0.30
CA LYS A 392 31.48 -11.29 -0.49
C LYS A 392 31.17 -11.43 -1.98
N GLU A 393 31.30 -10.35 -2.75
CA GLU A 393 30.98 -10.27 -4.20
C GLU A 393 31.66 -11.32 -5.09
N ARG A 394 32.72 -11.98 -4.63
CA ARG A 394 33.39 -13.09 -5.34
C ARG A 394 33.55 -14.31 -4.42
N PRO A 395 32.52 -15.16 -4.30
CA PRO A 395 32.64 -16.41 -3.57
C PRO A 395 33.50 -17.44 -4.30
N SER A 396 33.94 -18.49 -3.59
CA SER A 396 34.58 -19.64 -4.21
C SER A 396 33.59 -20.39 -5.11
N SER A 397 34.10 -21.11 -6.12
CA SER A 397 33.24 -21.89 -7.04
C SER A 397 32.33 -22.88 -6.30
N GLU A 398 32.82 -23.52 -5.24
CA GLU A 398 32.05 -24.47 -4.42
C GLU A 398 30.92 -23.76 -3.65
N MET A 399 31.20 -22.59 -3.09
CA MET A 399 30.19 -21.79 -2.39
C MET A 399 29.13 -21.28 -3.36
N GLN A 400 29.53 -20.84 -4.56
CA GLN A 400 28.60 -20.39 -5.60
C GLN A 400 27.61 -21.50 -5.97
N SER A 401 28.08 -22.73 -6.20
CA SER A 401 27.20 -23.86 -6.50
C SER A 401 26.21 -24.16 -5.36
N ARG A 402 26.61 -23.98 -4.10
CA ARG A 402 25.71 -24.14 -2.94
C ARG A 402 24.65 -23.04 -2.88
N ILE A 403 25.03 -21.79 -3.18
CA ILE A 403 24.09 -20.66 -3.26
C ILE A 403 23.06 -20.93 -4.35
N ASP A 404 23.51 -21.29 -5.55
CA ASP A 404 22.63 -21.51 -6.70
C ASP A 404 21.64 -22.66 -6.44
N ALA A 405 22.10 -23.75 -5.80
CA ALA A 405 21.23 -24.87 -5.41
C ALA A 405 20.14 -24.43 -4.41
N GLU A 406 20.50 -23.61 -3.42
CA GLU A 406 19.56 -23.11 -2.42
C GLU A 406 18.55 -22.11 -3.03
N VAL A 407 19.01 -21.23 -3.94
CA VAL A 407 18.14 -20.31 -4.68
C VAL A 407 17.10 -21.08 -5.49
N VAL A 408 17.53 -22.10 -6.24
CA VAL A 408 16.61 -22.96 -7.02
C VAL A 408 15.60 -23.66 -6.10
N LYS A 409 16.05 -24.14 -4.94
CA LYS A 409 15.17 -24.76 -3.94
C LYS A 409 14.10 -23.77 -3.44
N LEU A 410 14.50 -22.56 -3.03
CA LEU A 410 13.57 -21.52 -2.56
C LEU A 410 12.52 -21.15 -3.61
N LEU A 411 12.95 -20.98 -4.87
CA LEU A 411 12.05 -20.64 -5.98
C LEU A 411 11.06 -21.77 -6.27
N ARG A 412 11.51 -23.03 -6.27
CA ARG A 412 10.62 -24.19 -6.45
C ARG A 412 9.61 -24.33 -5.32
N GLU A 413 10.03 -24.14 -4.07
CA GLU A 413 9.14 -24.18 -2.92
C GLU A 413 8.09 -23.07 -2.99
N ALA A 414 8.47 -21.85 -3.38
CA ALA A 414 7.53 -20.74 -3.60
C ALA A 414 6.53 -21.07 -4.70
N TYR A 415 7.01 -21.59 -5.82
CA TYR A 415 6.18 -22.00 -6.94
C TYR A 415 5.11 -23.04 -6.52
N GLU A 416 5.51 -24.09 -5.78
CA GLU A 416 4.57 -25.11 -5.29
C GLU A 416 3.62 -24.59 -4.20
N ARG A 417 4.09 -23.72 -3.30
CA ARG A 417 3.21 -23.04 -2.32
C ARG A 417 2.11 -22.26 -3.02
N VAL A 418 2.48 -21.44 -4.00
CA VAL A 418 1.55 -20.62 -4.78
C VAL A 418 0.59 -21.49 -5.59
N LYS A 419 1.08 -22.56 -6.21
CA LYS A 419 0.25 -23.54 -6.92
C LYS A 419 -0.77 -24.20 -5.99
N SER A 420 -0.37 -24.54 -4.77
CA SER A 420 -1.28 -25.07 -3.76
C SER A 420 -2.29 -24.02 -3.27
N LEU A 421 -1.88 -22.76 -3.15
CA LEU A 421 -2.72 -21.64 -2.74
C LEU A 421 -3.77 -21.33 -3.80
N LEU A 422 -3.39 -21.21 -5.07
CA LEU A 422 -4.32 -20.94 -6.16
C LEU A 422 -5.24 -22.14 -6.48
N LYS A 423 -4.82 -23.37 -6.14
CA LYS A 423 -5.69 -24.57 -6.19
C LYS A 423 -6.60 -24.74 -4.98
N ARG A 424 -6.23 -24.16 -3.83
CA ARG A 424 -7.08 -24.01 -2.64
C ARG A 424 -7.97 -22.78 -2.88
N GLU A 425 -8.98 -22.88 -3.74
CA GLU A 425 -10.40 -22.91 -3.31
C GLU A 425 -11.27 -23.07 -4.57
N SER A 426 -12.24 -23.98 -4.61
CA SER A 426 -13.61 -23.69 -4.17
C SER A 426 -14.33 -24.93 -3.60
N TYR A 427 -13.78 -25.55 -2.56
CA TYR A 427 -14.49 -26.61 -1.83
C TYR A 427 -15.33 -25.97 -0.72
N ILE A 428 -16.64 -26.19 -0.77
CA ILE A 428 -17.60 -25.65 0.19
C ILE A 428 -17.62 -26.51 1.46
N VAL A 429 -17.53 -27.83 1.32
CA VAL A 429 -17.50 -28.81 2.43
C VAL A 429 -16.63 -30.00 2.00
N ARG A 430 -15.84 -30.59 2.89
CA ARG A 430 -15.16 -31.87 2.65
C ARG A 430 -15.78 -32.98 3.50
N GLU A 431 -15.64 -34.21 3.03
CA GLU A 431 -15.98 -35.38 3.84
C GLU A 431 -15.15 -35.38 5.13
N GLY A 432 -15.80 -35.59 6.28
CA GLY A 432 -15.13 -35.53 7.59
C GLY A 432 -15.22 -34.18 8.31
N ASP A 433 -15.64 -33.11 7.62
CA ASP A 433 -15.82 -31.80 8.25
C ASP A 433 -17.10 -31.78 9.12
N PRO A 434 -17.10 -31.13 10.30
CA PRO A 434 -18.31 -30.90 11.06
C PRO A 434 -19.27 -30.01 10.25
N VAL A 435 -20.54 -30.43 10.13
CA VAL A 435 -21.54 -29.65 9.42
C VAL A 435 -22.22 -28.71 10.42
N ASP A 436 -21.82 -27.43 10.37
CA ASP A 436 -22.34 -26.39 11.26
C ASP A 436 -23.46 -25.57 10.57
N GLU A 437 -23.43 -25.51 9.23
CA GLU A 437 -24.33 -24.71 8.42
C GLU A 437 -24.88 -25.53 7.24
N MET A 438 -26.18 -25.41 6.99
CA MET A 438 -26.89 -26.02 5.86
C MET A 438 -27.12 -24.96 4.77
N LEU A 439 -26.73 -25.25 3.53
CA LEU A 439 -26.84 -24.33 2.40
C LEU A 439 -27.99 -24.74 1.47
N PHE A 440 -28.85 -23.78 1.14
CA PHE A 440 -29.94 -23.91 0.17
C PHE A 440 -29.54 -23.21 -1.11
N ILE A 441 -29.45 -23.95 -2.21
CA ILE A 441 -29.00 -23.43 -3.49
C ILE A 441 -30.18 -22.74 -4.18
N MET A 442 -30.09 -21.43 -4.39
CA MET A 442 -31.11 -20.66 -5.11
C MET A 442 -30.79 -20.63 -6.60
N ARG A 443 -29.51 -20.46 -6.96
CA ARG A 443 -28.99 -20.48 -8.33
C ARG A 443 -27.57 -21.01 -8.35
N GLY A 444 -27.20 -21.70 -9.44
CA GLY A 444 -25.85 -22.24 -9.64
C GLY A 444 -25.82 -23.77 -9.64
N LYS A 445 -24.62 -24.31 -9.85
CA LYS A 445 -24.36 -25.77 -9.85
C LYS A 445 -23.15 -26.08 -8.97
N LEU A 446 -23.33 -27.04 -8.07
CA LEU A 446 -22.24 -27.59 -7.25
C LEU A 446 -21.95 -29.02 -7.69
N LEU A 447 -20.69 -29.42 -7.72
CA LEU A 447 -20.26 -30.80 -7.88
C LEU A 447 -20.19 -31.46 -6.50
N THR A 448 -20.71 -32.67 -6.38
CA THR A 448 -20.69 -33.45 -5.14
C THR A 448 -20.11 -34.83 -5.35
N MET A 449 -19.17 -35.22 -4.48
CA MET A 449 -18.55 -36.55 -4.50
C MET A 449 -18.70 -37.22 -3.13
N THR A 450 -19.13 -38.48 -3.10
CA THR A 450 -19.29 -39.31 -1.89
C THR A 450 -18.33 -40.50 -1.96
N THR A 451 -17.64 -40.84 -0.86
CA THR A 451 -16.77 -42.04 -0.82
C THR A 451 -17.19 -43.03 0.25
N ASN A 452 -18.26 -43.81 0.01
CA ASN A 452 -18.57 -44.98 0.86
C ASN A 452 -19.17 -46.17 0.07
N GLY A 453 -18.33 -46.84 -0.72
CA GLY A 453 -18.42 -48.30 -0.91
C GLY A 453 -19.61 -48.89 -1.67
N GLY A 454 -20.06 -48.31 -2.78
CA GLY A 454 -20.82 -49.08 -3.79
C GLY A 454 -22.22 -49.58 -3.39
N ARG A 455 -22.84 -49.08 -2.32
CA ARG A 455 -24.30 -49.13 -2.23
C ARG A 455 -24.86 -47.98 -3.05
N THR A 456 -25.33 -48.30 -4.24
CA THR A 456 -26.17 -47.46 -5.09
C THR A 456 -27.49 -47.15 -4.37
N GLY A 457 -27.45 -46.20 -3.44
CA GLY A 457 -28.64 -45.53 -2.92
C GLY A 457 -28.97 -44.31 -3.77
N PHE A 458 -30.27 -44.06 -3.97
CA PHE A 458 -30.89 -43.01 -4.80
C PHE A 458 -30.48 -41.53 -4.51
N PHE A 459 -29.50 -41.28 -3.63
CA PHE A 459 -29.04 -39.94 -3.18
C PHE A 459 -27.74 -39.46 -3.84
N ASN A 460 -27.20 -40.20 -4.81
CA ASN A 460 -25.97 -39.82 -5.50
C ASN A 460 -26.26 -38.90 -6.70
N SER A 461 -26.70 -37.65 -6.48
CA SER A 461 -26.59 -36.66 -7.53
C SER A 461 -25.13 -36.22 -7.63
N GLU A 462 -24.50 -36.37 -8.79
CA GLU A 462 -23.14 -35.87 -9.03
C GLU A 462 -23.10 -34.33 -8.98
N HIS A 463 -24.26 -33.68 -9.22
CA HIS A 463 -24.41 -32.24 -9.25
C HIS A 463 -25.63 -31.80 -8.43
N LEU A 464 -25.47 -30.78 -7.58
CA LEU A 464 -26.58 -30.09 -6.90
C LEU A 464 -26.95 -28.83 -7.69
N GLY A 465 -28.25 -28.61 -7.88
CA GLY A 465 -28.80 -27.48 -8.63
C GLY A 465 -29.71 -26.57 -7.81
N ALA A 466 -30.36 -25.62 -8.48
CA ALA A 466 -31.33 -24.72 -7.86
C ALA A 466 -32.51 -25.50 -7.23
N GLY A 467 -32.75 -25.29 -5.94
CA GLY A 467 -33.75 -26.00 -5.14
C GLY A 467 -33.20 -27.16 -4.30
N ASP A 468 -31.95 -27.58 -4.53
CA ASP A 468 -31.28 -28.59 -3.73
C ASP A 468 -30.56 -27.97 -2.51
N PHE A 469 -30.20 -28.83 -1.57
CA PHE A 469 -29.54 -28.45 -0.31
C PHE A 469 -28.26 -29.25 -0.06
N CYS A 470 -27.28 -28.58 0.55
CA CYS A 470 -26.05 -29.17 1.06
C CYS A 470 -26.09 -29.20 2.60
N GLY A 471 -25.67 -30.32 3.21
CA GLY A 471 -25.70 -30.52 4.67
C GLY A 471 -27.00 -31.16 5.20
N GLU A 472 -27.64 -32.04 4.42
CA GLU A 472 -28.86 -32.76 4.81
C GLU A 472 -28.72 -33.64 6.07
N GLU A 473 -27.49 -34.00 6.40
CA GLU A 473 -27.13 -34.69 7.64
C GLU A 473 -27.55 -33.87 8.87
N LEU A 474 -27.47 -32.54 8.76
CA LEU A 474 -27.88 -31.57 9.77
C LEU A 474 -29.41 -31.52 9.94
N LEU A 475 -30.17 -31.72 8.84
CA LEU A 475 -31.64 -31.81 8.88
C LEU A 475 -32.10 -33.08 9.60
N THR A 476 -31.45 -34.20 9.32
CA THR A 476 -31.74 -35.49 9.96
C THR A 476 -31.47 -35.42 11.46
N TRP A 477 -30.34 -34.81 11.84
CA TRP A 477 -30.04 -34.50 13.24
C TRP A 477 -31.10 -33.58 13.85
N ALA A 478 -31.43 -32.43 13.25
CA ALA A 478 -32.38 -31.49 13.83
C ALA A 478 -33.81 -32.08 14.03
N LEU A 479 -34.19 -33.07 13.20
CA LEU A 479 -35.51 -33.72 13.26
C LEU A 479 -35.58 -34.91 14.23
N ASP A 480 -34.47 -35.48 14.70
CA ASP A 480 -34.47 -36.59 15.66
C ASP A 480 -34.76 -36.13 17.11
N PRO A 481 -35.79 -36.69 17.78
CA PRO A 481 -36.15 -36.34 19.16
C PRO A 481 -35.11 -36.71 20.24
N HIS A 482 -34.13 -37.57 19.94
CA HIS A 482 -33.11 -38.04 20.90
C HIS A 482 -31.68 -37.57 20.58
N THR A 483 -31.54 -36.42 19.93
CA THR A 483 -30.24 -35.93 19.46
C THR A 483 -29.21 -35.70 20.56
N SER A 484 -27.99 -36.20 20.31
CA SER A 484 -26.80 -35.87 21.10
C SER A 484 -26.36 -34.41 20.87
N SER A 485 -25.57 -33.85 21.79
CA SER A 485 -25.01 -32.49 21.68
C SER A 485 -24.01 -32.32 20.53
N ASN A 486 -23.54 -33.41 19.95
CA ASN A 486 -22.50 -33.40 18.92
C ASN A 486 -23.14 -33.19 17.54
N LEU A 487 -22.50 -32.33 16.73
CA LEU A 487 -22.92 -32.06 15.36
C LEU A 487 -22.55 -33.22 14.42
N PRO A 488 -23.36 -33.47 13.38
CA PRO A 488 -23.05 -34.51 12.40
C PRO A 488 -21.83 -34.13 11.56
N ILE A 489 -21.12 -35.16 11.10
CA ILE A 489 -19.96 -35.02 10.20
C ILE A 489 -20.46 -35.13 8.75
N SER A 490 -19.88 -34.35 7.84
CA SER A 490 -20.21 -34.36 6.41
C SER A 490 -19.84 -35.70 5.79
N THR A 491 -20.77 -36.27 5.03
CA THR A 491 -20.57 -37.52 4.27
C THR A 491 -20.12 -37.29 2.82
N ARG A 492 -19.98 -36.01 2.41
CA ARG A 492 -19.71 -35.61 1.02
C ARG A 492 -18.68 -34.50 0.92
N THR A 493 -17.95 -34.51 -0.19
CA THR A 493 -17.13 -33.39 -0.63
C THR A 493 -17.88 -32.58 -1.69
N VAL A 494 -18.04 -31.28 -1.47
CA VAL A 494 -18.80 -30.37 -2.33
C VAL A 494 -17.88 -29.29 -2.88
N ARG A 495 -17.91 -29.11 -4.21
CA ARG A 495 -17.11 -28.13 -4.93
C ARG A 495 -18.02 -27.21 -5.77
N ALA A 496 -17.77 -25.91 -5.71
CA ALA A 496 -18.45 -24.98 -6.61
C ALA A 496 -17.84 -25.05 -8.01
N LEU A 497 -18.68 -25.35 -9.03
CA LEU A 497 -18.28 -25.30 -10.44
C LEU A 497 -18.49 -23.91 -11.04
N VAL A 498 -19.49 -23.18 -10.54
CA VAL A 498 -19.90 -21.85 -10.99
C VAL A 498 -20.19 -20.99 -9.75
N GLU A 499 -20.29 -19.67 -9.89
CA GLU A 499 -20.86 -18.83 -8.82
C GLU A 499 -22.24 -19.35 -8.41
N VAL A 500 -22.43 -19.51 -7.10
CA VAL A 500 -23.64 -20.09 -6.51
C VAL A 500 -24.26 -19.09 -5.56
N GLU A 501 -25.50 -18.69 -5.86
CA GLU A 501 -26.33 -17.96 -4.91
C GLU A 501 -26.99 -18.98 -3.98
N ALA A 502 -26.62 -18.95 -2.70
CA ALA A 502 -27.17 -19.86 -1.70
C ALA A 502 -27.57 -19.12 -0.43
N PHE A 503 -28.53 -19.71 0.28
CA PHE A 503 -29.01 -19.26 1.57
C PHE A 503 -28.51 -20.21 2.67
N ALA A 504 -27.83 -19.68 3.70
CA ALA A 504 -27.24 -20.48 4.79
C ALA A 504 -28.09 -20.48 6.06
N LEU A 505 -28.25 -21.65 6.69
CA LEU A 505 -28.88 -21.83 8.00
C LEU A 505 -27.91 -22.48 8.98
N LYS A 506 -27.75 -21.89 10.16
CA LYS A 506 -26.93 -22.45 11.24
C LYS A 506 -27.67 -23.57 11.97
N ALA A 507 -26.93 -24.48 12.59
CA ALA A 507 -27.45 -25.61 13.35
C ALA A 507 -28.46 -25.21 14.45
N ASP A 508 -28.19 -24.12 15.19
CA ASP A 508 -29.06 -23.64 16.26
C ASP A 508 -30.39 -23.09 15.74
N ASP A 509 -30.34 -22.35 14.63
CA ASP A 509 -31.52 -21.82 13.97
C ASP A 509 -32.36 -22.95 13.36
N LEU A 510 -31.71 -24.00 12.85
CA LEU A 510 -32.37 -25.18 12.31
C LEU A 510 -33.11 -25.99 13.39
N LYS A 511 -32.52 -26.14 14.59
CA LYS A 511 -33.20 -26.74 15.77
C LYS A 511 -34.46 -25.97 16.14
N PHE A 512 -34.40 -24.64 16.13
CA PHE A 512 -35.58 -23.82 16.39
C PHE A 512 -36.67 -24.07 15.34
N VAL A 513 -36.32 -24.04 14.05
CA VAL A 513 -37.26 -24.30 12.94
C VAL A 513 -37.87 -25.71 13.02
N ALA A 514 -37.05 -26.73 13.29
CA ALA A 514 -37.48 -28.12 13.46
C ALA A 514 -38.43 -28.30 14.66
N SER A 515 -38.22 -27.55 15.74
CA SER A 515 -39.12 -27.58 16.90
C SER A 515 -40.53 -27.04 16.58
N GLN A 516 -40.62 -26.01 15.74
CA GLN A 516 -41.90 -25.46 15.28
C GLN A 516 -42.62 -26.42 14.32
N PHE A 517 -41.84 -27.10 13.48
CA PHE A 517 -42.33 -28.14 12.58
C PHE A 517 -42.97 -29.31 13.35
N ARG A 518 -42.31 -29.81 14.41
CA ARG A 518 -42.85 -30.89 15.27
C ARG A 518 -44.16 -30.52 15.96
N ARG A 519 -44.38 -29.24 16.28
CA ARG A 519 -45.61 -28.77 16.95
C ARG A 519 -46.83 -28.71 16.03
N LEU A 520 -46.62 -28.61 14.71
CA LEU A 520 -47.69 -28.46 13.73
C LEU A 520 -48.30 -29.79 13.26
N HIS A 521 -47.65 -30.95 13.47
CA HIS A 521 -48.12 -32.23 12.93
C HIS A 521 -48.56 -33.25 13.99
N SER A 522 -49.79 -33.76 13.80
CA SER A 522 -50.41 -34.85 14.58
C SER A 522 -49.71 -36.19 14.36
N LYS A 523 -49.88 -37.12 15.31
CA LYS A 523 -49.24 -38.46 15.37
C LYS A 523 -49.44 -39.32 14.11
N GLN A 524 -50.48 -39.09 13.31
CA GLN A 524 -50.83 -39.89 12.12
C GLN A 524 -49.84 -39.75 10.95
N LEU A 525 -49.17 -38.60 10.78
CA LEU A 525 -48.27 -38.36 9.65
C LEU A 525 -46.83 -38.87 9.87
N ARG A 526 -46.49 -39.32 11.09
CA ARG A 526 -45.16 -39.90 11.38
C ARG A 526 -44.90 -41.22 10.65
N HIS A 527 -45.96 -41.94 10.27
CA HIS A 527 -45.85 -43.23 9.59
C HIS A 527 -45.90 -43.12 8.05
N THR A 528 -46.41 -42.02 7.49
CA THR A 528 -46.59 -41.84 6.03
C THR A 528 -45.50 -41.02 5.35
N PHE A 529 -44.74 -40.20 6.08
CA PHE A 529 -43.55 -39.55 5.52
C PHE A 529 -42.39 -40.54 5.42
N ARG A 530 -42.40 -41.36 4.37
CA ARG A 530 -41.12 -41.86 3.84
C ARG A 530 -40.33 -40.63 3.42
N PHE A 531 -39.16 -40.42 4.02
CA PHE A 531 -38.20 -39.30 3.82
C PHE A 531 -37.71 -39.09 2.36
N TYR A 532 -38.38 -39.68 1.37
CA TYR A 532 -37.88 -39.97 0.03
C TYR A 532 -38.73 -39.41 -1.12
N SER A 533 -39.80 -38.62 -0.87
CA SER A 533 -40.61 -38.00 -1.93
C SER A 533 -40.11 -36.60 -2.32
N GLN A 534 -40.08 -36.29 -3.63
CA GLN A 534 -39.78 -34.95 -4.17
C GLN A 534 -40.71 -33.86 -3.60
N GLN A 535 -41.98 -34.20 -3.38
CA GLN A 535 -42.97 -33.28 -2.82
C GLN A 535 -42.62 -32.85 -1.39
N TRP A 536 -41.98 -33.74 -0.61
CA TRP A 536 -41.49 -33.41 0.74
C TRP A 536 -40.35 -32.41 0.71
N ARG A 537 -39.44 -32.48 -0.28
CA ARG A 537 -38.30 -31.56 -0.41
C ARG A 537 -38.77 -30.14 -0.69
N THR A 538 -39.72 -29.98 -1.61
CA THR A 538 -40.34 -28.69 -1.90
C THR A 538 -41.08 -28.15 -0.67
N TRP A 539 -41.80 -29.01 0.05
CA TRP A 539 -42.55 -28.61 1.22
C TRP A 539 -41.66 -28.22 2.41
N ALA A 540 -40.61 -28.99 2.67
CA ALA A 540 -39.60 -28.69 3.68
C ALA A 540 -38.86 -27.39 3.34
N ALA A 541 -38.45 -27.19 2.08
CA ALA A 541 -37.81 -25.95 1.64
C ALA A 541 -38.74 -24.72 1.81
N CYS A 542 -40.00 -24.81 1.38
CA CYS A 542 -40.97 -23.73 1.56
C CYS A 542 -41.25 -23.43 3.04
N PHE A 543 -41.34 -24.46 3.88
CA PHE A 543 -41.56 -24.31 5.32
C PHE A 543 -40.36 -23.68 6.01
N ILE A 544 -39.15 -24.16 5.72
CA ILE A 544 -37.89 -23.65 6.27
C ILE A 544 -37.70 -22.18 5.86
N GLN A 545 -37.97 -21.82 4.60
CA GLN A 545 -37.93 -20.44 4.13
C GLN A 545 -38.97 -19.55 4.83
N ALA A 546 -40.20 -20.02 5.02
CA ALA A 546 -41.25 -19.27 5.71
C ALA A 546 -40.94 -19.09 7.21
N ALA A 547 -40.43 -20.13 7.87
CA ALA A 547 -40.03 -20.10 9.27
C ALA A 547 -38.82 -19.19 9.49
N TRP A 548 -37.83 -19.23 8.60
CA TRP A 548 -36.67 -18.34 8.64
C TRP A 548 -37.06 -16.87 8.45
N ARG A 549 -37.92 -16.56 7.46
CA ARG A 549 -38.41 -15.18 7.26
C ARG A 549 -39.11 -14.63 8.51
N ARG A 550 -39.86 -15.47 9.22
CA ARG A 550 -40.46 -15.10 10.52
C ARG A 550 -39.41 -14.91 11.61
N HIS A 551 -38.41 -15.80 11.67
CA HIS A 551 -37.33 -15.70 12.66
C HIS A 551 -36.49 -14.44 12.45
N VAL A 552 -36.05 -14.13 11.23
CA VAL A 552 -35.31 -12.91 10.89
C VAL A 552 -36.13 -11.66 11.23
N LYS A 553 -37.42 -11.65 10.88
CA LYS A 553 -38.30 -10.54 11.22
C LYS A 553 -38.41 -10.36 12.75
N LYS A 554 -38.54 -11.46 13.49
CA LYS A 554 -38.64 -11.43 14.95
C LYS A 554 -37.33 -10.99 15.61
N LYS A 555 -36.18 -11.48 15.13
CA LYS A 555 -34.85 -11.10 15.62
C LYS A 555 -34.55 -9.62 15.35
N LEU A 556 -34.95 -9.11 14.19
CA LEU A 556 -34.86 -7.69 13.86
C LEU A 556 -35.80 -6.83 14.74
N GLU A 557 -37.02 -7.31 15.02
CA GLU A 557 -37.92 -6.64 15.95
C GLU A 557 -37.42 -6.66 17.41
N GLU A 558 -36.75 -7.73 17.82
CA GLU A 558 -36.12 -7.87 19.14
C GLU A 558 -34.88 -6.96 19.25
N SER A 559 -34.01 -6.91 18.24
CA SER A 559 -32.84 -6.04 18.23
C SER A 559 -33.24 -4.55 18.23
N LEU A 560 -34.26 -4.18 17.46
CA LEU A 560 -34.78 -2.80 17.45
C LEU A 560 -35.43 -2.42 18.79
N LYS A 561 -36.06 -3.37 19.50
CA LYS A 561 -36.58 -3.14 20.86
C LYS A 561 -35.47 -3.03 21.89
N GLU A 562 -34.41 -3.81 21.77
CA GLU A 562 -33.24 -3.69 22.64
C GLU A 562 -32.53 -2.35 22.45
N GLU A 563 -32.39 -1.88 21.21
CA GLU A 563 -31.87 -0.54 20.92
C GLU A 563 -32.80 0.56 21.45
N ASP A 564 -34.11 0.44 21.31
CA ASP A 564 -35.09 1.39 21.88
C ASP A 564 -35.02 1.43 23.42
N ASN A 565 -34.93 0.26 24.07
CA ASN A 565 -34.76 0.17 25.53
C ASN A 565 -33.41 0.77 25.98
N ARG A 566 -32.32 0.54 25.24
CA ARG A 566 -31.01 1.16 25.54
C ARG A 566 -31.05 2.68 25.42
N LEU A 567 -31.74 3.21 24.41
CA LEU A 567 -31.92 4.64 24.21
C LEU A 567 -32.82 5.24 25.31
N GLN A 568 -33.85 4.52 25.75
CA GLN A 568 -34.70 4.94 26.88
C GLN A 568 -33.97 4.90 28.23
N ASP A 569 -33.13 3.90 28.47
CA ASP A 569 -32.27 3.83 29.66
C ASP A 569 -31.20 4.93 29.66
N ALA A 570 -30.65 5.27 28.50
CA ALA A 570 -29.74 6.40 28.34
C ALA A 570 -30.45 7.73 28.61
N LEU A 571 -31.68 7.92 28.12
CA LEU A 571 -32.54 9.07 28.41
C LEU A 571 -32.88 9.18 29.91
N ALA A 572 -33.15 8.05 30.58
CA ALA A 572 -33.43 8.03 32.02
C ALA A 572 -32.20 8.41 32.86
N LYS A 573 -30.99 8.07 32.39
CA LYS A 573 -29.72 8.45 33.03
C LYS A 573 -29.33 9.90 32.76
N GLU A 574 -29.62 10.45 31.58
CA GLU A 574 -29.37 11.86 31.24
C GLU A 574 -30.35 12.83 31.90
N ALA A 575 -31.55 12.40 32.29
CA ALA A 575 -32.49 13.25 33.06
C ALA A 575 -31.95 13.70 34.43
N CYS A 576 -30.85 13.09 34.91
CA CYS A 576 -30.19 13.43 36.17
C CYS A 576 -28.97 14.38 36.01
N GLY A 577 -28.63 14.82 34.79
CA GLY A 577 -27.49 15.72 34.53
C GLY A 577 -27.72 16.65 33.32
N SER A 578 -27.29 17.91 33.43
CA SER A 578 -27.62 18.97 32.48
C SER A 578 -26.95 18.81 31.08
N SER A 579 -27.80 18.58 30.06
CA SER A 579 -27.64 18.75 28.58
C SER A 579 -26.63 17.85 27.85
N PRO A 580 -27.00 17.21 26.71
CA PRO A 580 -27.30 17.91 25.44
C PRO A 580 -28.68 17.59 24.83
N SER A 581 -28.94 18.10 23.62
CA SER A 581 -30.25 18.47 23.06
C SER A 581 -31.36 17.40 23.05
N LEU A 582 -32.37 17.58 23.91
CA LEU A 582 -33.65 16.86 23.94
C LEU A 582 -34.31 16.67 22.55
N GLY A 583 -34.05 17.56 21.59
CA GLY A 583 -34.61 17.53 20.24
C GLY A 583 -34.07 16.40 19.36
N ALA A 584 -32.76 16.08 19.43
CA ALA A 584 -32.16 15.02 18.63
C ALA A 584 -32.60 13.64 19.12
N THR A 585 -32.68 13.46 20.44
CA THR A 585 -33.11 12.21 21.07
C THR A 585 -34.61 11.96 20.89
N MET A 586 -35.46 13.01 20.93
CA MET A 586 -36.88 12.90 20.54
C MET A 586 -37.07 12.59 19.04
N TYR A 587 -36.19 13.10 18.17
CA TYR A 587 -36.27 12.81 16.74
C TYR A 587 -35.86 11.37 16.43
N ALA A 588 -34.79 10.86 17.05
CA ALA A 588 -34.33 9.47 16.91
C ALA A 588 -35.37 8.47 17.43
N SER A 589 -35.96 8.71 18.60
CA SER A 589 -37.04 7.87 19.16
C SER A 589 -38.32 7.92 18.31
N ARG A 590 -38.73 9.09 17.81
CA ARG A 590 -39.85 9.20 16.87
C ARG A 590 -39.56 8.53 15.53
N PHE A 591 -38.33 8.57 15.05
CA PHE A 591 -37.88 7.91 13.82
C PHE A 591 -37.91 6.39 13.97
N ALA A 592 -37.33 5.85 15.05
CA ALA A 592 -37.41 4.42 15.39
C ALA A 592 -38.86 3.95 15.56
N ALA A 593 -39.69 4.70 16.28
CA ALA A 593 -41.12 4.41 16.43
C ALA A 593 -41.89 4.48 15.10
N ASN A 594 -41.52 5.39 14.19
CA ASN A 594 -42.11 5.45 12.85
C ASN A 594 -41.65 4.28 11.98
N ILE A 595 -40.39 3.85 12.04
CA ILE A 595 -39.91 2.66 11.34
C ILE A 595 -40.65 1.42 11.85
N LEU A 596 -40.77 1.23 13.17
CA LEU A 596 -41.55 0.14 13.78
C LEU A 596 -43.03 0.17 13.36
N ARG A 597 -43.64 1.36 13.27
CA ARG A 597 -45.01 1.53 12.74
C ARG A 597 -45.11 1.23 11.25
N THR A 598 -44.08 1.53 10.46
CA THR A 598 -44.05 1.29 9.02
C THR A 598 -43.91 -0.21 8.72
N ILE A 599 -43.09 -0.92 9.51
CA ILE A 599 -42.95 -2.38 9.49
C ILE A 599 -44.25 -3.07 9.94
N ARG A 600 -45.02 -2.47 10.87
CA ARG A 600 -46.37 -2.94 11.23
C ARG A 600 -47.43 -2.63 10.16
N ARG A 601 -47.30 -1.52 9.45
CA ARG A 601 -48.26 -1.05 8.41
C ARG A 601 -48.09 -1.76 7.08
N SER A 602 -46.90 -2.25 6.74
CA SER A 602 -46.67 -3.03 5.50
C SER A 602 -47.43 -4.36 5.46
N GLY A 603 -48.22 -4.70 6.50
CA GLY A 603 -49.10 -5.86 6.55
C GLY A 603 -50.60 -5.58 6.74
N SER A 604 -51.12 -4.34 6.70
CA SER A 604 -52.57 -4.14 6.92
C SER A 604 -53.16 -2.87 6.29
N VAL A 605 -54.07 -3.07 5.32
CA VAL A 605 -55.07 -2.08 4.89
C VAL A 605 -56.42 -2.44 5.52
N ARG A 606 -56.87 -1.57 6.44
CA ARG A 606 -58.24 -1.29 6.99
C ARG A 606 -59.27 -2.42 7.21
N LYS A 607 -59.71 -2.60 8.49
CA LYS A 607 -61.03 -2.14 9.02
C LYS A 607 -61.14 -2.31 10.57
N PRO A 608 -62.07 -1.60 11.26
CA PRO A 608 -62.04 -1.39 12.71
C PRO A 608 -62.92 -2.36 13.54
N ARG A 609 -62.55 -2.50 14.84
CA ARG A 609 -63.27 -3.08 16.00
C ARG A 609 -64.02 -4.41 15.81
N MET A 610 -63.43 -5.51 16.28
CA MET A 610 -63.95 -6.40 17.35
C MET A 610 -62.91 -7.46 17.73
N ALA A 611 -62.99 -7.96 18.96
CA ALA A 611 -62.11 -8.97 19.53
C ALA A 611 -62.35 -10.36 18.90
N GLU A 612 -61.29 -11.13 18.60
CA GLU A 612 -61.14 -12.55 18.95
C GLU A 612 -59.89 -13.22 18.32
N ARG A 613 -59.41 -14.27 19.00
CA ARG A 613 -58.27 -15.15 18.71
C ARG A 613 -58.12 -15.52 17.22
N MET A 614 -56.94 -15.31 16.64
CA MET A 614 -56.48 -16.09 15.48
C MET A 614 -55.54 -17.20 15.95
N LEU A 615 -56.12 -18.37 16.21
CA LEU A 615 -55.41 -19.66 16.13
C LEU A 615 -55.04 -19.90 14.65
N LEU A 616 -53.83 -20.37 14.39
CA LEU A 616 -53.38 -20.82 13.07
C LEU A 616 -54.37 -21.86 12.52
N GLN A 617 -55.03 -21.56 11.40
CA GLN A 617 -55.73 -22.59 10.64
C GLN A 617 -54.69 -23.50 9.95
N LYS A 618 -54.84 -24.79 10.18
CA LYS A 618 -54.15 -25.87 9.48
C LYS A 618 -54.40 -25.70 7.97
N PRO A 619 -53.38 -25.65 7.10
CA PRO A 619 -53.61 -25.73 5.66
C PRO A 619 -54.35 -27.04 5.34
N ALA A 620 -55.23 -27.02 4.34
CA ALA A 620 -56.01 -28.19 3.95
C ALA A 620 -55.08 -29.39 3.69
N GLU A 621 -55.42 -30.55 4.25
CA GLU A 621 -54.70 -31.79 3.95
C GLU A 621 -54.97 -32.18 2.49
N PRO A 622 -53.92 -32.50 1.70
CA PRO A 622 -54.12 -33.03 0.37
C PRO A 622 -54.77 -34.41 0.48
N ASP A 623 -55.78 -34.64 -0.37
CA ASP A 623 -56.45 -35.92 -0.48
C ASP A 623 -55.51 -36.90 -1.18
N PHE A 624 -55.16 -38.01 -0.53
CA PHE A 624 -54.26 -39.04 -1.06
C PHE A 624 -55.02 -40.25 -1.64
N ASN A 625 -56.34 -40.15 -1.76
CA ASN A 625 -57.16 -41.15 -2.43
C ASN A 625 -57.49 -40.73 -3.86
N SER A 626 -56.47 -40.67 -4.72
CA SER A 626 -56.69 -40.81 -6.15
C SER A 626 -55.44 -41.42 -6.76
N ASP A 627 -55.58 -42.67 -7.18
CA ASP A 627 -54.71 -43.31 -8.16
C ASP A 627 -54.64 -42.40 -9.39
N ASP A 628 -53.55 -41.68 -9.58
CA ASP A 628 -53.15 -41.17 -10.89
C ASP A 628 -51.61 -41.15 -10.95
N TYR A 629 -51.10 -42.30 -11.38
CA TYR A 629 -49.85 -42.40 -12.11
C TYR A 629 -49.98 -41.69 -13.48
N CYS A 630 -48.85 -41.21 -14.01
CA CYS A 630 -48.61 -40.58 -15.32
C CYS A 630 -48.70 -39.04 -15.29
N ILE A 631 -47.71 -38.24 -15.72
CA ILE A 631 -46.57 -38.39 -16.64
C ILE A 631 -45.36 -37.65 -16.06
#